data_AF-A0A7C5JSM6-F1
#
_entry.id   AF-A0A7C5JSM6-F1
#
_cell.length_a   1.000
_cell.length_b   1.000
_cell.length_c   1.000
_cell.angle_alpha   90.00
_cell.angle_beta   90.00
_cell.angle_gamma   90.00
#
_symmetry.space_group_name_H-M   'P 1'
#
loop_
_entity.id
_entity.type
_entity.pdbx_description
1 polymer ?
#
loop_
_entity_poly.entity_id
_entity_poly.type
_entity_poly.pdbx_seq_one_letter_code
_entity_poly.pdbx_strand_id
1 'polypeptide(L)'
;MGSVRKPNWRPYLLYLGLNIVVSAATVLIVLSLWEGRARRVEPTATPTADVVASVASAVPTITPTKAPSPTPNTYTVRVGDTLSDIAELFGITVE
;
A
#
# COMPACT_ATOMS: atom_id res chain seq x y z
N MET A 1 5.44 31.57 59.24
CA MET A 1 5.42 30.23 58.64
C MET A 1 4.41 30.21 57.49
N GLY A 2 4.87 30.16 56.24
CA GLY A 2 4.00 30.11 55.07
C GLY A 2 3.37 28.74 54.92
N SER A 3 2.03 28.68 54.89
CA SER A 3 1.29 27.47 54.53
C SER A 3 1.63 27.09 53.09
N VAL A 4 2.38 25.99 52.92
CA VAL A 4 2.66 25.43 51.60
C VAL A 4 1.36 24.82 51.09
N ARG A 5 0.72 25.49 50.12
CA ARG A 5 -0.47 24.96 49.44
C ARG A 5 -0.09 23.63 48.81
N LYS A 6 -0.70 22.54 49.27
CA LYS A 6 -0.50 21.21 48.69
C LYS A 6 -0.86 21.27 47.20
N PRO A 7 0.04 20.87 46.29
CA PRO A 7 -0.27 20.90 44.88
C PRO A 7 -1.43 19.93 44.61
N ASN A 8 -2.43 20.37 43.85
CA ASN A 8 -3.57 19.55 43.48
C ASN A 8 -3.25 18.86 42.15
N TRP A 9 -2.87 17.57 42.19
CA TRP A 9 -2.37 16.82 41.02
C TRP A 9 -3.48 16.27 40.11
N ARG A 10 -4.69 16.18 40.66
CA ARG A 10 -5.90 15.67 39.98
C ARG A 10 -6.21 16.36 38.64
N PRO A 11 -6.17 17.70 38.51
CA PRO A 11 -6.36 18.35 37.22
C PRO A 11 -5.30 17.97 36.18
N TYR A 12 -4.04 17.77 36.58
CA TYR A 12 -2.98 17.37 35.65
C TYR A 12 -3.22 15.98 35.04
N LEU A 13 -3.77 15.04 35.83
CA LEU A 13 -4.16 13.72 35.31
C LEU A 13 -5.28 13.83 34.26
N LEU A 14 -6.23 14.75 34.44
CA LEU A 14 -7.27 15.02 33.46
C LEU A 14 -6.69 15.64 32.18
N TYR A 15 -5.76 16.60 32.30
CA TYR A 15 -5.08 17.18 31.13
C TYR A 15 -4.22 16.16 30.39
N LEU A 16 -3.53 15.27 31.12
CA LEU A 16 -2.74 14.19 30.53
C LEU A 16 -3.64 13.21 29.76
N GLY A 17 -4.76 12.80 30.36
CA GLY A 17 -5.77 11.97 29.70
C GLY A 17 -6.35 12.65 28.45
N LEU A 18 -6.70 13.93 28.55
CA LEU A 18 -7.21 14.71 27.41
C LEU A 18 -6.18 14.81 26.28
N ASN A 19 -4.91 15.06 26.61
CA ASN A 19 -3.83 15.14 25.62
C ASN A 19 -3.62 13.79 24.89
N ILE A 20 -3.68 12.67 25.63
CA ILE A 20 -3.60 11.33 25.05
C ILE A 20 -4.77 11.09 24.10
N VAL A 21 -6.00 11.42 24.50
CA VAL A 21 -7.19 11.25 23.66
C VAL A 21 -7.11 12.09 22.38
N VAL A 22 -6.74 13.35 22.49
CA VAL A 22 -6.59 14.25 21.34
C VAL A 22 -5.50 13.72 20.39
N SER A 23 -4.36 13.31 20.93
CA SER A 23 -3.26 12.75 20.13
C SER A 23 -3.68 11.46 19.42
N ALA A 24 -4.32 10.53 20.14
CA ALA A 24 -4.83 9.28 19.56
C ALA A 24 -5.85 9.55 18.45
N ALA A 25 -6.78 10.49 18.65
CA ALA A 25 -7.75 10.89 17.64
C ALA A 25 -7.07 11.48 16.40
N THR A 26 -6.07 12.37 16.57
CA THR A 26 -5.33 12.93 15.43
C THR A 26 -4.57 11.87 14.64
N VAL A 27 -3.92 10.93 15.31
CA VAL A 27 -3.20 9.82 14.67
C VAL A 27 -4.17 8.93 13.89
N LEU A 28 -5.30 8.55 14.50
CA LEU A 28 -6.32 7.73 13.84
C LEU A 28 -6.93 8.40 12.61
N ILE A 29 -7.15 9.71 12.65
CA ILE A 29 -7.65 10.49 11.50
C ILE A 29 -6.62 10.48 10.36
N VAL A 30 -5.35 10.73 10.66
CA VAL A 30 -4.27 10.74 9.65
C VAL A 30 -4.13 9.36 8.99
N LEU A 31 -4.13 8.29 9.78
CA LEU A 31 -4.10 6.91 9.29
C LEU A 31 -5.31 6.64 8.39
N SER A 32 -6.53 6.92 8.87
CA SER A 32 -7.77 6.69 8.10
C SER A 32 -7.77 7.42 6.74
N LEU A 33 -7.22 8.64 6.69
CA LEU A 33 -7.07 9.41 5.47
C LEU A 33 -6.01 8.84 4.52
N TRP A 34 -5.00 8.14 5.05
CA TRP A 34 -3.97 7.46 4.28
C TRP A 34 -4.47 6.10 3.75
N GLU A 35 -5.11 5.29 4.60
CA GLU A 35 -5.74 4.02 4.20
C GLU A 35 -6.84 4.21 3.14
N GLY A 36 -7.61 5.31 3.20
CA GLY A 36 -8.63 5.65 2.21
C GLY A 36 -8.06 5.92 0.80
N ARG A 37 -6.80 6.36 0.69
CA ARG A 37 -6.13 6.52 -0.61
C ARG A 37 -5.69 5.19 -1.20
N ALA A 38 -5.33 4.22 -0.36
CA ALA A 38 -4.90 2.89 -0.80
C ALA A 38 -6.08 1.99 -1.25
N ARG A 39 -7.29 2.22 -0.73
CA ARG A 39 -8.50 1.46 -1.11
C ARG A 39 -9.20 1.94 -2.39
N ARG A 40 -8.73 3.02 -3.03
CA ARG A 40 -9.31 3.54 -4.29
C ARG A 40 -8.78 2.85 -5.56
N VAL A 41 -8.44 1.57 -5.44
CA VAL A 41 -8.19 0.70 -6.59
C VAL A 41 -8.91 -0.62 -6.32
N GLU A 42 -10.21 -0.63 -6.59
CA GLU A 42 -10.91 -1.87 -6.93
C GLU A 42 -10.69 -2.11 -8.43
N PRO A 43 -9.94 -3.15 -8.84
CA PRO A 43 -10.10 -3.74 -10.15
C PRO A 43 -11.14 -4.85 -10.02
N THR A 44 -12.43 -4.52 -10.08
CA THR A 44 -13.47 -5.55 -10.14
C THR A 44 -14.34 -5.34 -11.37
N ALA A 45 -14.03 -6.19 -12.35
CA ALA A 45 -14.83 -6.66 -13.46
C ALA A 45 -15.51 -5.58 -14.32
N THR A 46 -14.85 -5.25 -15.43
CA THR A 46 -15.55 -5.02 -16.70
C THR A 46 -16.60 -6.13 -16.85
N PRO A 47 -17.90 -5.85 -16.96
CA PRO A 47 -18.80 -6.83 -17.52
C PRO A 47 -18.25 -7.13 -18.91
N THR A 48 -17.67 -8.33 -19.06
CA THR A 48 -17.63 -9.03 -20.34
C THR A 48 -19.09 -9.30 -20.71
N ALA A 49 -19.79 -8.24 -21.11
CA ALA A 49 -20.92 -8.36 -21.98
C ALA A 49 -20.33 -8.81 -23.31
N ASP A 50 -20.64 -10.04 -23.66
CA ASP A 50 -20.56 -10.60 -24.99
C ASP A 50 -21.08 -9.62 -26.04
N VAL A 51 -20.22 -8.73 -26.54
CA VAL A 51 -20.49 -7.94 -27.75
C VAL A 51 -19.74 -8.54 -28.95
N VAL A 52 -18.77 -9.42 -28.72
CA VAL A 52 -17.97 -10.04 -29.81
C VAL A 52 -18.59 -11.35 -30.32
N ALA A 53 -19.47 -12.01 -29.56
CA ALA A 53 -20.09 -13.26 -29.99
C ALA A 53 -21.18 -13.10 -31.07
N SER A 54 -21.62 -11.86 -31.38
CA SER A 54 -22.82 -11.66 -32.22
C SER A 54 -22.61 -10.91 -33.55
N VAL A 55 -21.42 -10.42 -33.93
CA VAL A 55 -21.29 -9.62 -35.18
C VAL A 55 -20.16 -10.02 -36.12
N ALA A 56 -19.16 -10.81 -35.74
CA ALA A 56 -18.06 -11.16 -36.66
C ALA A 56 -18.23 -12.55 -37.33
N SER A 57 -19.43 -12.80 -37.83
CA SER A 57 -19.57 -13.68 -39.00
C SER A 57 -19.10 -12.87 -40.21
N ALA A 58 -17.87 -13.14 -40.68
CA ALA A 58 -17.28 -12.83 -42.00
C ALA A 58 -15.89 -12.16 -41.92
N VAL A 59 -14.92 -12.81 -42.59
CA VAL A 59 -13.56 -12.38 -43.01
C VAL A 59 -12.40 -12.67 -42.05
N PRO A 60 -11.49 -13.63 -42.36
CA PRO A 60 -10.28 -13.85 -41.58
C PRO A 60 -9.26 -12.72 -41.85
N THR A 61 -9.03 -11.86 -40.86
CA THR A 61 -7.90 -10.92 -40.85
C THR A 61 -6.84 -11.45 -39.88
N ILE A 62 -5.68 -11.83 -40.41
CA ILE A 62 -4.49 -12.19 -39.63
C ILE A 62 -3.90 -10.92 -38.99
N THR A 63 -4.36 -10.58 -37.79
CA THR A 63 -3.74 -9.51 -36.99
C THR A 63 -2.47 -10.06 -36.32
N PRO A 64 -1.30 -9.41 -36.47
CA PRO A 64 -0.10 -9.84 -35.77
C PRO A 64 -0.29 -9.66 -34.26
N THR A 65 -0.27 -10.78 -33.52
CA THR A 65 -0.27 -10.78 -32.06
C THR A 65 1.01 -10.12 -31.57
N LYS A 66 0.88 -8.94 -30.96
CA LYS A 66 1.99 -8.28 -30.27
C LYS A 66 2.49 -9.20 -29.16
N ALA A 67 3.79 -9.52 -29.17
CA ALA A 67 4.41 -10.36 -28.15
C ALA A 67 4.18 -9.75 -26.75
N PRO A 68 3.96 -10.58 -25.71
CA PRO A 68 3.84 -10.09 -24.35
C PRO A 68 5.11 -9.36 -23.94
N SER A 69 4.95 -8.17 -23.34
CA SER A 69 6.07 -7.42 -22.77
C SER A 69 6.61 -8.20 -21.57
N PRO A 70 7.95 -8.28 -21.37
CA PRO A 70 8.51 -8.88 -20.17
C PRO A 70 8.01 -8.12 -18.94
N THR A 71 7.55 -8.86 -17.93
CA THR A 71 7.22 -8.31 -16.62
C THR A 71 8.53 -8.02 -15.87
N PRO A 72 8.76 -6.80 -15.37
CA PRO A 72 9.96 -6.50 -14.61
C PRO A 72 9.92 -7.18 -13.23
N ASN A 73 11.00 -7.88 -12.87
CA ASN A 73 11.20 -8.42 -11.53
C ASN A 73 11.92 -7.38 -10.67
N THR A 74 11.35 -7.05 -9.51
CA THR A 74 11.95 -6.08 -8.55
C THR A 74 12.37 -6.80 -7.28
N TYR A 75 13.63 -6.66 -6.89
CA TYR A 75 14.16 -7.18 -5.62
C TYR A 75 14.63 -6.03 -4.73
N THR A 76 14.21 -6.04 -3.46
CA THR A 76 14.70 -5.08 -2.46
C THR A 76 15.84 -5.72 -1.69
N VAL A 77 17.05 -5.18 -1.87
CA VAL A 77 18.27 -5.66 -1.23
C VAL A 77 18.17 -5.50 0.29
N ARG A 78 18.55 -6.55 1.00
CA ARG A 78 18.59 -6.65 2.46
C ARG A 78 20.04 -6.68 2.95
N VAL A 79 20.21 -6.39 4.24
CA VAL A 79 21.52 -6.43 4.88
C VAL A 79 22.03 -7.88 4.88
N GLY A 80 23.17 -8.10 4.24
CA GLY A 80 23.79 -9.42 4.10
C GLY A 80 23.65 -10.06 2.72
N ASP A 81 22.85 -9.50 1.82
CA ASP A 81 22.74 -10.01 0.45
C ASP A 81 24.01 -9.72 -0.37
N THR A 82 24.40 -10.67 -1.22
CA THR A 82 25.46 -10.47 -2.23
C THR A 82 24.88 -10.52 -3.64
N LEU A 83 25.58 -9.93 -4.62
CA LEU A 83 25.16 -10.00 -6.03
C LEU A 83 25.12 -11.45 -6.54
N SER A 84 26.03 -12.30 -6.08
CA SER A 84 26.04 -13.73 -6.39
C SER A 84 24.80 -14.45 -5.87
N ASP A 85 24.37 -14.20 -4.63
CA ASP A 85 23.20 -14.85 -4.03
C ASP A 85 21.90 -14.41 -4.71
N ILE A 86 21.80 -13.12 -5.04
CA ILE A 86 20.66 -12.58 -5.79
C ILE A 86 20.63 -13.15 -7.20
N ALA A 87 21.79 -13.26 -7.86
CA ALA A 87 21.89 -13.81 -9.20
C ALA A 87 21.46 -15.29 -9.23
N GLU A 88 21.86 -16.08 -8.24
CA GLU A 88 21.40 -17.48 -8.08
C GLU A 88 19.88 -17.57 -7.89
N LEU A 89 19.30 -16.69 -7.06
CA LEU A 89 17.85 -16.62 -6.84
C LEU A 89 17.06 -16.38 -8.13
N PHE A 90 17.61 -15.58 -9.06
CA PHE A 90 16.99 -15.26 -10.35
C PHE A 90 17.53 -16.10 -11.53
N GLY A 91 18.47 -17.00 -11.29
CA GLY A 91 19.11 -17.83 -12.32
C GLY A 91 19.88 -17.02 -13.37
N ILE A 92 20.48 -15.90 -12.98
CA ILE A 92 21.30 -15.03 -13.85
C ILE A 92 22.78 -15.09 -13.47
N THR A 93 23.66 -14.60 -14.35
CA THR A 93 25.10 -14.51 -14.09
C THR A 93 25.50 -13.10 -13.65
N VAL A 94 26.53 -13.03 -12.81
CA VAL A 94 27.23 -11.78 -12.49
C VAL A 94 28.49 -11.78 -13.35
N GLU A 95 28.60 -10.84 -14.28
CA GLU A 95 29.77 -10.64 -15.16
C GLU A 95 30.79 -9.67 -14.54
#